data_AF-A0A1G6M2B4-F1
#
_entry.id   AF-A0A1G6M2B4-F1
#
_cell.length_a   1.000
_cell.length_b   1.000
_cell.length_c   1.000
_cell.angle_alpha   90.00
_cell.angle_beta   90.00
_cell.angle_gamma   90.00
#
_symmetry.space_group_name_H-M   'P 1'
#
loop_
_entity.id
_entity.type
_entity.pdbx_description
1 polymer ?
#
loop_
_entity_poly.entity_id
_entity_poly.type
_entity_poly.pdbx_seq_one_letter_code
_entity_poly.pdbx_strand_id
1 'polypeptide(L)' 'MNLQELLASKGVSQVDLMDDLKCSESQVSLLVNGKRKMSVEVAAIIAKRLDVTIEVVFDALNLTKRKDNKQGDNEKAV' A
#
# COMPACT_ATOMS: atom_id res chain seq x y z
N MET A 1 -2.75 1.27 -11.41
CA MET A 1 -3.09 0.41 -10.26
C MET A 1 -2.16 0.74 -9.11
N ASN A 2 -2.62 1.48 -8.10
CA ASN A 2 -1.91 1.68 -6.84
C ASN A 2 -2.20 0.52 -5.86
N LEU A 3 -1.53 0.47 -4.71
CA LEU A 3 -1.68 -0.67 -3.80
C LEU A 3 -3.11 -0.83 -3.26
N GLN A 4 -3.83 0.27 -3.02
CA GLN A 4 -5.24 0.22 -2.61
C GLN A 4 -6.16 -0.35 -3.71
N GLU A 5 -5.94 0.06 -4.97
CA GLU A 5 -6.65 -0.47 -6.14
C GLU A 5 -6.36 -1.97 -6.32
N LEU A 6 -5.12 -2.41 -6.07
CA LEU A 6 -4.74 -3.82 -6.13
C LEU A 6 -5.48 -4.65 -5.07
N LEU A 7 -5.54 -4.18 -3.82
CA LEU A 7 -6.30 -4.82 -2.74
C LEU A 7 -7.79 -4.97 -3.12
N ALA A 8 -8.40 -3.89 -3.60
CA ALA A 8 -9.79 -3.90 -4.03
C ALA A 8 -10.05 -4.88 -5.19
N SER A 9 -9.13 -4.96 -6.16
CA SER A 9 -9.23 -5.89 -7.30
C SER A 9 -9.20 -7.37 -6.88
N LYS A 10 -8.64 -7.66 -5.70
CA LYS A 10 -8.54 -9.00 -5.12
C LYS A 10 -9.60 -9.25 -4.03
N GLY A 11 -10.50 -8.30 -3.79
CA GLY A 11 -11.52 -8.39 -2.74
C GLY A 11 -10.95 -8.39 -1.33
N VAL A 12 -9.74 -7.87 -1.12
CA VAL A 12 -9.07 -7.82 0.18
C VAL A 12 -9.21 -6.41 0.76
N SER A 13 -9.72 -6.31 1.99
CA SER A 13 -9.81 -5.06 2.73
C SER A 13 -8.54 -4.79 3.55
N GLN A 14 -8.37 -3.56 4.04
CA GLN A 14 -7.29 -3.26 4.99
C GLN A 14 -7.51 -3.97 6.34
N VAL A 15 -8.75 -4.27 6.69
CA VAL A 15 -9.10 -5.04 7.91
C VAL A 15 -8.57 -6.47 7.80
N ASP A 16 -8.70 -7.11 6.63
CA ASP A 16 -8.14 -8.44 6.38
C ASP A 16 -6.62 -8.48 6.61
N LEU A 17 -5.92 -7.40 6.24
CA LEU A 17 -4.48 -7.30 6.43
C LEU A 17 -4.06 -7.09 7.89
N MET A 18 -4.95 -6.59 8.76
CA MET A 18 -4.63 -6.44 10.18
C MET A 18 -4.34 -7.80 10.82
N ASP A 19 -5.14 -8.80 10.48
CA ASP A 19 -4.99 -10.16 11.01
C ASP A 19 -3.73 -10.83 10.48
N ASP A 20 -3.39 -10.61 9.21
CA ASP A 20 -2.18 -11.15 8.58
C ASP A 20 -0.90 -10.48 9.09
N LEU A 21 -0.93 -9.16 9.27
CA LEU A 21 0.24 -8.34 9.62
C LEU A 21 0.40 -8.12 11.13
N LYS A 22 -0.57 -8.54 11.94
CA LYS A 22 -0.61 -8.34 13.40
C LYS A 22 -0.36 -6.88 13.80
N CYS A 23 -0.97 -5.96 13.07
CA CYS A 23 -0.81 -4.52 13.29
C CYS A 23 -2.16 -3.79 13.26
N SER A 24 -2.19 -2.55 13.77
CA SER A 24 -3.44 -1.79 13.85
C SER A 24 -3.89 -1.28 12.48
N GLU A 25 -5.17 -0.96 12.35
CA GLU A 25 -5.74 -0.39 11.12
C GLU A 25 -4.98 0.86 10.65
N SER A 26 -4.58 1.73 11.60
CA SER A 26 -3.77 2.91 11.32
C SER A 26 -2.40 2.54 10.73
N GLN A 27 -1.76 1.49 11.26
CA GLN A 27 -0.48 1.01 10.74
C GLN A 27 -0.63 0.41 9.34
N VAL A 28 -1.68 -0.38 9.09
CA VAL A 28 -2.01 -0.90 7.75
C VAL A 28 -2.26 0.24 6.78
N SER A 29 -3.05 1.24 7.17
CA SER A 29 -3.36 2.40 6.33
C SER A 29 -2.11 3.19 5.95
N LEU A 30 -1.19 3.40 6.89
CA LEU A 30 0.10 4.06 6.59
C LEU A 30 0.96 3.25 5.62
N LEU A 31 0.93 1.92 5.71
CA LEU A 31 1.65 1.03 4.80
C LEU A 31 1.02 1.03 3.39
N VAL A 32 -0.29 0.84 3.29
CA VAL A 32 -1.03 0.78 2.02
C VAL A 32 -0.95 2.11 1.26
N ASN A 33 -1.03 3.22 1.98
CA ASN A 33 -0.90 4.56 1.41
C ASN A 33 0.57 4.97 1.16
N GLY A 34 1.56 4.13 1.45
CA GLY A 34 2.97 4.45 1.23
C GLY A 34 3.55 5.56 2.12
N LYS A 35 2.81 5.98 3.15
CA LYS A 35 3.24 6.96 4.17
C LYS A 35 4.26 6.38 5.15
N ARG A 36 4.37 5.04 5.22
CA ARG A 36 5.40 4.32 5.95
C ARG A 36 6.20 3.41 5.01
N LYS A 37 7.50 3.28 5.27
CA LYS A 37 8.35 2.32 4.54
C LYS A 37 7.86 0.90 4.84
N MET A 38 7.49 0.18 3.79
CA MET A 38 7.13 -1.24 3.85
C MET A 38 8.41 -2.09 3.88
N SER A 39 8.47 -3.07 4.77
CA SER A 39 9.54 -4.07 4.78
C SER A 39 9.26 -5.18 3.77
N VAL A 40 10.31 -5.93 3.38
CA VAL A 40 10.16 -7.08 2.47
C VAL A 40 9.27 -8.16 3.08
N GLU A 41 9.36 -8.39 4.39
CA GLU A 41 8.51 -9.35 5.11
C GLU A 41 7.01 -8.99 5.02
N VAL A 42 6.67 -7.72 5.27
CA VAL A 42 5.29 -7.23 5.13
C VAL A 42 4.82 -7.35 3.68
N ALA A 43 5.68 -6.98 2.72
CA ALA A 43 5.36 -7.12 1.31
C ALA A 43 5.13 -8.59 0.90
N ALA A 44 5.89 -9.53 1.46
CA ALA A 44 5.71 -10.96 1.22
C ALA A 44 4.38 -11.51 1.76
N ILE A 45 3.96 -11.06 2.95
CA ILE A 45 2.66 -11.42 3.53
C ILE A 45 1.52 -10.91 2.64
N ILE A 46 1.58 -9.64 2.24
CA ILE A 46 0.59 -9.02 1.34
C ILE A 46 0.57 -9.74 -0.02
N ALA A 47 1.74 -10.01 -0.61
CA ALA A 47 1.86 -10.70 -1.89
C ALA A 47 1.22 -12.10 -1.84
N LYS A 48 1.46 -12.85 -0.76
CA LYS A 48 0.85 -14.16 -0.53
C LYS A 48 -0.68 -14.06 -0.41
N ARG A 49 -1.20 -13.07 0.34
CA ARG A 49 -2.64 -12.85 0.50
C ARG A 49 -3.33 -12.53 -0.83
N LEU A 50 -2.64 -11.82 -1.73
CA LEU A 50 -3.18 -11.36 -3.00
C LEU A 50 -2.91 -12.31 -4.18
N ASP A 51 -2.15 -13.37 -3.95
CA ASP A 51 -1.68 -14.29 -5.00
C ASP A 51 -0.97 -13.53 -6.13
N VAL A 52 0.08 -12.77 -5.76
CA VAL A 52 0.95 -11.99 -6.66
C VAL A 52 2.40 -12.08 -6.19
N THR A 53 3.33 -11.52 -6.97
CA THR A 53 4.74 -11.42 -6.56
C THR A 53 5.00 -10.20 -5.68
N ILE A 54 6.11 -10.21 -4.94
CA ILE A 54 6.53 -9.09 -4.08
C ILE A 54 6.79 -7.83 -4.90
N GLU A 55 7.31 -7.98 -6.13
CA GLU A 55 7.57 -6.89 -7.06
C GLU A 55 6.28 -6.15 -7.41
N VAL A 56 5.19 -6.87 -7.66
CA VAL A 56 3.87 -6.27 -7.95
C VAL A 56 3.39 -5.39 -6.79
N VAL A 57 3.63 -5.82 -5.54
CA VAL A 57 3.29 -5.03 -4.34
C VAL A 57 4.12 -3.75 -4.28
N PHE A 58 5.43 -3.83 -4.50
CA PHE A 58 6.31 -2.65 -4.47
C PHE A 58 6.03 -1.69 -5.63
N ASP A 59 5.74 -2.18 -6.83
CA ASP A 59 5.37 -1.35 -7.97
C ASP A 59 4.07 -0.59 -7.71
N ALA A 60 3.05 -1.28 -7.18
CA ALA A 60 1.79 -0.66 -6.79
C ALA A 60 1.99 0.40 -5.69
N LEU A 61 2.87 0.14 -4.72
CA LEU A 61 3.22 1.09 -3.65
C LEU A 61 3.98 2.32 -4.19
N ASN A 62 4.89 2.13 -5.14
CA ASN A 62 5.65 3.21 -5.76
C ASN A 62 4.75 4.15 -6.56
N LEU A 63 3.70 3.62 -7.19
CA LEU A 63 2.67 4.42 -7.85
C LEU A 63 1.85 5.25 -6.85
N THR A 64 1.55 4.71 -5.66
CA THR A 64 0.89 5.47 -4.58
C THR A 64 1.71 6.70 -4.18
N LYS A 65 3.01 6.52 -3.90
CA LYS A 65 3.91 7.62 -3.50
C LYS A 65 4.05 8.72 -4.55
N ARG A 66 3.98 8.37 -5.84
CA ARG A 66 4.03 9.33 -6.95
C ARG A 66 2.75 10.16 -7.07
N LYS A 67 1.59 9.63 -6.69
CA LYS A 67 0.32 10.39 -6.67
C LYS A 67 0.34 11.45 -5.57
N ASP A 68 0.83 11.11 -4.38
CA ASP A 68 0.92 12.05 -3.25
C ASP A 68 1.89 13.21 -3.54
N ASN A 69 3.02 12.96 -4.21
CA ASN A 69 3.98 14.03 -4.56
C ASN A 69 3.41 15.05 -5.56
N LYS A 70 2.49 14.67 -6.45
CA LYS A 70 1.84 15.63 -7.38
C LYS A 70 0.85 16.56 -6.69
N GLN A 71 0.41 16.22 -5.48
CA GLN A 71 -0.52 17.03 -4.72
C GLN A 71 0.19 18.07 -3.83
N GLY A 72 1.48 17.86 -3.51
CA GLY A 72 2.28 18.80 -2.72
C GLY A 72 2.90 19.96 -3.51
N ASP A 73 3.00 19.87 -4.83
CA ASP A 73 3.60 20.92 -5.68
C ASP A 73 2.61 22.02 -6.10
N ASN A 74 1.30 21.85 -5.84
CA ASN A 74 0.27 22.81 -6.26
C ASN A 74 -0.16 23.80 -5.15
N GLU A 75 0.47 23.77 -3.96
CA GLU A 75 0.19 24.69 -2.84
C GLU A 75 1.27 25.78 -2.64
N LYS A 76 2.26 25.90 -3.54
CA LYS A 76 3.29 26.96 -3.49
C LYS A 76 3.29 27.91 -4.68
N ALA A 77 2.17 28.03 -5.39
CA ALA A 77 2.02 28.98 -6.48
C ALA A 77 0.65 29.66 -6.44
N VAL A 78 0.41 30.46 -5.39
CA VAL A 78 -0.57 31.57 -5.40
C VAL A 78 0.01 32.73 -4.60
#